data_AF-A0A965IXS7-F1
#
_entry.id   AF-A0A965IXS7-F1
#
_cell.length_a   1.000
_cell.length_b   1.000
_cell.length_c   1.000
_cell.angle_alpha   90.00
_cell.angle_beta   90.00
_cell.angle_gamma   90.00
#
_symmetry.space_group_name_H-M   'P 1'
#
loop_
_entity.id
_entity.type
_entity.pdbx_description
1 polymer ?
#
loop_
_entity_poly.entity_id
_entity_poly.type
_entity_poly.pdbx_seq_one_letter_code
_entity_poly.pdbx_strand_id
1 'polypeptide(L)' 'MRPNLLRNNKKKIINDPVYGFITIPDELIFDVIEHPFMQRLRRIMQ' A
#
# COMPACT_ATOMS: atom_id res chain seq x y z
N MET A 1 15.87 -3.97 10.53
CA MET A 1 14.90 -4.51 9.57
C MET A 1 15.65 -4.74 8.26
N ARG A 2 15.64 -5.96 7.69
CA ARG A 2 16.33 -6.24 6.42
C ARG A 2 15.43 -5.78 5.26
N PRO A 3 15.91 -4.96 4.31
CA PRO A 3 15.13 -4.67 3.11
C PRO A 3 14.98 -5.95 2.29
N ASN A 4 13.74 -6.38 2.05
CA ASN A 4 13.46 -7.54 1.21
C ASN A 4 13.63 -7.14 -0.27
N LEU A 5 14.84 -7.31 -0.80
CA LEU A 5 15.24 -7.04 -2.20
C LEU A 5 14.48 -7.87 -3.27
N LEU A 6 13.53 -8.73 -2.87
CA LEU A 6 12.78 -9.64 -3.74
C LEU A 6 11.28 -9.29 -3.88
N ARG A 7 10.78 -8.24 -3.21
CA ARG A 7 9.38 -7.80 -3.43
C ARG A 7 9.26 -7.03 -4.72
N ASN A 8 8.93 -7.76 -5.79
CA ASN A 8 8.40 -7.18 -7.00
C ASN A 8 7.06 -6.48 -6.67
N ASN A 9 7.09 -5.17 -6.46
CA ASN A 9 5.94 -4.29 -6.17
C ASN A 9 5.01 -4.17 -7.39
N LYS A 10 4.38 -5.29 -7.79
CA LYS A 10 3.57 -5.44 -9.01
C LYS A 10 2.17 -4.83 -8.91
N LYS A 11 1.77 -4.26 -7.75
CA LYS A 11 0.42 -3.74 -7.52
C LYS A 11 0.44 -2.25 -7.15
N LYS A 12 0.83 -1.42 -8.10
CA LYS A 12 0.88 0.05 -7.95
C LYS A 12 -0.48 0.74 -8.13
N ILE A 13 -1.60 0.04 -8.21
CA ILE A 13 -2.93 0.63 -8.44
C ILE A 13 -3.92 0.15 -7.37
N ILE A 14 -4.57 1.09 -6.70
CA ILE A 14 -5.67 0.86 -5.74
C ILE A 14 -7.00 1.23 -6.41
N ASN A 15 -8.03 0.42 -6.19
CA ASN A 15 -9.39 0.73 -6.59
C ASN A 15 -10.15 1.37 -5.42
N ASP A 16 -10.50 2.64 -5.54
CA ASP A 16 -11.26 3.41 -4.56
C ASP A 16 -12.60 3.89 -5.15
N PRO A 17 -13.74 3.72 -4.47
CA PRO A 17 -15.04 4.09 -5.02
C PRO A 17 -15.29 5.61 -5.10
N VAL A 18 -14.50 6.44 -4.40
CA VAL A 18 -14.66 7.90 -4.40
C VAL A 18 -13.79 8.56 -5.48
N TYR A 19 -12.53 8.13 -5.58
CA TYR A 19 -11.53 8.72 -6.47
C TYR A 19 -11.19 7.84 -7.69
N GLY A 20 -11.74 6.63 -7.79
CA GLY A 20 -11.45 5.69 -8.88
C GLY A 20 -10.13 4.95 -8.69
N PHE A 21 -9.38 4.74 -9.78
CA PHE A 21 -8.08 4.07 -9.75
C PHE A 21 -6.98 5.03 -9.29
N ILE A 22 -6.36 4.75 -8.14
CA ILE A 22 -5.26 5.53 -7.56
C ILE A 22 -3.94 4.81 -7.88
N THR A 23 -3.05 5.48 -8.63
CA THR A 23 -1.70 4.97 -8.93
C THR A 23 -0.71 5.41 -7.84
N ILE A 24 0.11 4.48 -7.35
CA ILE A 24 1.18 4.69 -6.38
C ILE A 24 2.52 4.63 -7.12
N PRO A 25 3.15 5.77 -7.42
CA PRO A 25 4.38 5.79 -8.21
C PRO A 25 5.60 5.30 -7.42
N ASP A 26 5.64 5.60 -6.11
CA ASP A 26 6.80 5.42 -5.25
C ASP A 26 6.74 4.11 -4.45
N GLU A 27 7.88 3.41 -4.40
CA GLU A 27 8.01 2.12 -3.72
C GLU A 27 7.93 2.24 -2.19
N LEU A 28 8.45 3.31 -1.61
CA LEU A 28 8.38 3.56 -0.16
C LEU A 28 6.92 3.72 0.28
N ILE A 29 6.12 4.44 -0.50
CA ILE A 29 4.69 4.64 -0.20
C ILE A 29 3.96 3.29 -0.25
N PHE A 30 4.27 2.45 -1.24
CA PHE A 30 3.69 1.12 -1.34
C PHE A 30 4.05 0.25 -0.12
N ASP A 31 5.33 0.25 0.28
CA ASP A 31 5.81 -0.50 1.44
C ASP A 31 5.15 -0.03 2.75
N VAL A 32 4.94 1.28 2.92
CA VAL A 32 4.22 1.84 4.07
C VAL A 32 2.78 1.39 4.08
N ILE A 33 2.09 1.41 2.92
CA ILE A 33 0.72 0.93 2.80
C ILE A 33 0.63 -0.55 3.16
N GLU A 34 1.54 -1.40 2.70
CA GLU A 34 1.59 -2.83 3.05
C GLU A 34 2.00 -3.12 4.50
N HIS A 35 2.56 -2.14 5.21
CA HIS A 35 3.04 -2.33 6.57
C HIS A 35 1.91 -2.73 7.54
N PRO A 36 2.12 -3.70 8.46
CA PRO A 36 1.06 -4.18 9.37
C PRO A 36 0.38 -3.09 10.19
N PHE A 37 1.12 -2.05 10.60
CA PHE A 37 0.54 -0.92 11.33
C PHE A 37 -0.42 -0.08 10.49
N MET A 38 -0.15 0.07 9.19
CA MET A 38 -1.04 0.77 8.27
C MET A 38 -2.25 -0.11 7.92
N GLN A 39 -2.01 -1.39 7.63
CA GLN A 39 -3.09 -2.36 7.35
C GLN A 39 -4.03 -2.57 8.55
N ARG A 40 -3.59 -2.30 9.79
CA ARG A 40 -4.44 -2.33 10.99
C ARG A 40 -5.62 -1.35 10.88
N LEU A 41 -5.42 -0.20 10.23
CA LEU A 41 -6.44 0.84 10.14
C LEU A 41 -7.71 0.35 9.42
N ARG A 42 -7.62 -0.70 8.59
CA ARG A 42 -8.79 -1.35 7.96
C ARG A 42 -9.80 -1.94 8.95
N ARG A 43 -9.40 -2.14 10.21
CA ARG A 43 -10.25 -2.69 11.28
C ARG A 43 -10.86 -1.60 12.17
N ILE A 44 -10.61 -0.33 11.86
CA ILE A 44 -11.14 0.82 12.59
C ILE A 44 -12.07 1.53 11.61
N MET A 45 -13.34 1.67 11.98
CA MET A 45 -14.32 2.38 11.17
C MET A 45 -14.06 3.89 11.22
N GLN A 46 -14.15 4.55 10.06
CA GLN A 46 -14.07 6.01 9.92
C GLN A 46 -15.29 6.71 10.48
#